data_AF-A0A7C4RYA5-F1
#
_entry.id   AF-A0A7C4RYA5-F1
#
_cell.length_a   1.000
_cell.length_b   1.000
_cell.length_c   1.000
_cell.angle_alpha   90.00
_cell.angle_beta   90.00
_cell.angle_gamma   90.00
#
_symmetry.space_group_name_H-M   'P 1'
#
loop_
_entity.id
_entity.type
_entity.pdbx_description
1 polymer ?
#
loop_
_entity_poly.entity_id
_entity_poly.type
_entity_poly.pdbx_seq_one_letter_code
_entity_poly.pdbx_strand_id
1 'polypeptide(L)'
;MIYKIVYGKADAESFAVLGKYANKIPTAKPEEFESLFKDLYAQLEVHDGQEFFVLKRQYHSDGYFFGFGDKVGPIDRNGRRYTFWNTDNFTHHPSADPLYKSFPFYIYVSKDLNTKYGCFTDYPGYLEIDLNLNNDNTLTFKSKGKGFAQYI
;
A
#
# COMPACT_ATOMS: atom_id res chain seq x y z
N MET A 1 -9.44 7.59 13.86
CA MET A 1 -10.48 6.57 13.59
C MET A 1 -10.01 5.77 12.39
N ILE A 2 -10.24 4.46 12.32
CA ILE A 2 -9.77 3.62 11.20
C ILE A 2 -10.93 3.45 10.22
N TYR A 3 -10.67 3.59 8.93
CA TYR A 3 -11.65 3.41 7.87
C TYR A 3 -11.18 2.39 6.85
N LYS A 4 -12.12 1.62 6.29
CA LYS A 4 -11.86 0.66 5.21
C LYS A 4 -12.23 1.30 3.88
N ILE A 5 -11.32 1.27 2.91
CA ILE A 5 -11.56 1.63 1.52
C ILE A 5 -11.37 0.37 0.67
N VAL A 6 -12.29 0.09 -0.26
CA VAL A 6 -12.22 -1.09 -1.12
C VAL A 6 -12.03 -0.64 -2.57
N TYR A 7 -11.00 -1.19 -3.21
CA TYR A 7 -10.70 -0.96 -4.62
C TYR A 7 -10.90 -2.24 -5.41
N GLY A 8 -11.69 -2.16 -6.48
CA GLY A 8 -11.99 -3.32 -7.34
C GLY A 8 -12.70 -4.44 -6.57
N LYS A 9 -12.36 -5.70 -6.89
CA LYS A 9 -12.85 -6.90 -6.22
C LYS A 9 -11.68 -7.60 -5.53
N ALA A 10 -11.59 -7.48 -4.21
CA ALA A 10 -10.56 -8.15 -3.43
C ALA A 10 -10.67 -9.69 -3.53
N ASP A 11 -9.54 -10.37 -3.74
CA ASP A 11 -9.49 -11.84 -3.89
C ASP A 11 -9.69 -12.58 -2.55
N ALA A 12 -9.36 -11.91 -1.45
CA ALA A 12 -9.56 -12.40 -0.10
C ALA A 12 -10.05 -11.25 0.78
N GLU A 13 -11.00 -11.55 1.66
CA GLU A 13 -11.42 -10.61 2.69
C GLU A 13 -10.77 -10.96 4.02
N SER A 14 -10.42 -9.93 4.80
CA SER A 14 -9.93 -10.04 6.18
C SER A 14 -10.89 -10.72 7.18
N PHE A 15 -12.01 -11.29 6.72
CA PHE A 15 -13.00 -11.94 7.58
C PHE A 15 -12.40 -13.04 8.46
N ALA A 16 -11.43 -13.78 7.93
CA ALA A 16 -10.73 -14.85 8.66
C ALA A 16 -9.94 -14.35 9.89
N VAL A 17 -9.48 -13.09 9.89
CA VAL A 17 -8.64 -12.51 10.95
C VAL A 17 -9.43 -11.51 11.81
N LEU A 18 -10.26 -10.68 11.18
CA LEU A 18 -11.02 -9.64 11.85
C LEU A 18 -12.35 -10.13 12.42
N GLY A 19 -12.90 -11.26 11.96
CA GLY A 19 -14.12 -11.90 12.48
C GLY A 19 -15.21 -10.90 12.90
N LYS A 20 -15.52 -10.86 14.21
CA LYS A 20 -16.54 -9.98 14.83
C LYS A 20 -16.24 -8.47 14.79
N TYR A 21 -15.03 -8.06 14.39
CA TYR A 21 -14.59 -6.67 14.30
C TYR A 21 -14.60 -6.14 12.87
N ALA A 22 -14.59 -7.01 11.85
CA ALA A 22 -14.65 -6.58 10.45
C ALA A 22 -15.87 -5.70 10.19
N ASN A 23 -17.03 -6.08 10.74
CA ASN A 23 -18.29 -5.33 10.62
C ASN A 23 -18.34 -4.03 11.45
N LYS A 24 -17.31 -3.74 12.26
CA LYS A 24 -17.23 -2.52 13.08
C LYS A 24 -16.37 -1.42 12.45
N ILE A 25 -15.59 -1.74 11.43
CA ILE A 25 -14.79 -0.74 10.72
C ILE A 25 -15.69 -0.12 9.65
N PRO A 26 -15.95 1.19 9.69
CA PRO A 26 -16.75 1.84 8.68
C PRO A 26 -16.06 1.77 7.33
N THR A 27 -16.82 1.37 6.31
CA THR A 27 -16.40 1.52 4.92
C THR A 27 -16.59 2.96 4.51
N ALA A 28 -15.55 3.57 3.95
CA ALA A 28 -15.57 4.93 3.44
C ALA A 28 -15.22 4.94 1.95
N LYS A 29 -15.60 6.01 1.26
CA LYS A 29 -15.21 6.24 -0.12
C LYS A 29 -13.87 6.99 -0.18
N PRO A 30 -13.08 6.81 -1.25
CA PRO A 30 -11.82 7.53 -1.40
C PRO A 30 -11.94 9.04 -1.29
N GLU A 31 -13.03 9.63 -1.78
CA GLU A 31 -13.22 11.09 -1.81
C GLU A 31 -13.35 11.69 -0.39
N GLU A 32 -13.66 10.88 0.62
CA GLU A 32 -13.69 11.30 2.02
C GLU A 32 -12.29 11.59 2.57
N PHE A 33 -11.24 11.13 1.90
CA PHE A 33 -9.83 11.32 2.27
C PHE A 33 -9.10 12.33 1.37
N GLU A 34 -9.83 13.14 0.60
CA GLU A 34 -9.25 14.15 -0.31
C GLU A 34 -8.29 15.12 0.40
N SER A 35 -8.41 15.31 1.73
CA SER A 35 -7.47 16.13 2.51
C SER A 35 -6.11 15.45 2.76
N LEU A 36 -6.03 14.13 2.67
CA LEU A 36 -4.81 13.34 2.85
C LEU A 36 -4.15 13.01 1.51
N PHE A 37 -4.96 12.61 0.54
CA PHE A 37 -4.51 12.14 -0.77
C PHE A 37 -5.64 12.23 -1.79
N LYS A 38 -5.30 12.14 -3.07
CA LYS A 38 -6.23 12.07 -4.18
C LYS A 38 -5.92 10.84 -5.03
N ASP A 39 -6.90 9.97 -5.23
CA ASP A 39 -6.75 8.86 -6.16
C ASP A 39 -6.86 9.37 -7.60
N LEU A 40 -5.82 9.12 -8.40
CA LEU A 40 -5.76 9.54 -9.81
C LEU A 40 -6.51 8.55 -10.71
N TYR A 41 -6.30 7.25 -10.47
CA TYR A 41 -7.07 6.17 -11.09
C TYR A 41 -6.92 4.87 -10.29
N ALA A 42 -7.89 3.98 -10.44
CA ALA A 42 -7.87 2.63 -9.91
C ALA A 42 -8.51 1.68 -10.94
N GLN A 43 -7.71 0.83 -11.58
CA GLN A 43 -8.17 0.03 -12.72
C GLN A 43 -7.46 -1.32 -12.85
N LEU A 44 -8.04 -2.20 -13.65
CA LEU A 44 -7.37 -3.43 -14.10
C LEU A 44 -6.44 -3.12 -15.27
N GLU A 45 -5.24 -3.66 -15.21
CA GLU A 45 -4.22 -3.59 -16.24
C GLU A 45 -3.73 -5.01 -16.57
N VAL A 46 -3.36 -5.25 -17.82
CA VAL A 46 -2.82 -6.54 -18.27
C VAL A 46 -1.36 -6.36 -18.65
N HIS A 47 -0.48 -7.05 -17.96
CA HIS A 47 0.96 -7.06 -18.24
C HIS A 47 1.40 -8.51 -18.48
N ASP A 48 2.02 -8.77 -19.64
CA ASP A 48 2.51 -10.10 -20.04
C ASP A 48 1.46 -11.21 -19.89
N GLY A 49 0.20 -10.90 -20.24
CA GLY A 49 -0.93 -11.83 -20.14
C GLY A 49 -1.43 -12.08 -18.71
N GLN A 50 -0.94 -11.35 -17.71
CA GLN A 50 -1.39 -11.43 -16.32
C GLN A 50 -2.20 -10.19 -15.95
N GLU A 51 -3.31 -10.39 -15.23
CA GLU A 51 -4.14 -9.31 -14.69
C GLU A 51 -3.52 -8.73 -13.41
N PHE A 52 -3.46 -7.40 -13.35
CA PHE A 52 -3.09 -6.64 -12.17
C PHE A 52 -4.16 -5.58 -11.89
N PHE A 53 -4.42 -5.32 -10.63
CA PHE A 53 -5.18 -4.13 -10.22
C PHE A 53 -4.19 -3.06 -9.79
N VAL A 54 -4.28 -1.88 -10.40
CA VAL A 54 -3.35 -0.76 -10.20
C VAL A 54 -4.12 0.46 -9.69
N LEU A 55 -3.70 0.96 -8.53
CA LEU A 55 -4.14 2.23 -7.95
C LEU A 55 -2.97 3.21 -8.00
N LYS A 56 -3.20 4.37 -8.61
CA LYS A 56 -2.28 5.51 -8.58
C LYS A 56 -2.88 6.61 -7.72
N ARG A 57 -2.14 7.07 -6.72
CA ARG A 57 -2.59 8.03 -5.71
C ARG A 57 -1.59 9.17 -5.58
N GLN A 58 -2.06 10.41 -5.61
CA GLN A 58 -1.24 11.58 -5.31
C GLN A 58 -1.42 12.01 -3.86
N TYR A 59 -0.33 12.39 -3.19
CA TYR A 59 -0.37 13.03 -1.87
C TYR A 59 0.05 14.50 -1.98
N HIS A 60 -0.42 15.34 -1.05
CA HIS A 60 -0.47 16.80 -1.28
C HIS A 60 0.79 17.57 -0.91
N SER A 61 1.66 17.01 -0.07
CA SER A 61 2.84 17.69 0.45
C SER A 61 4.03 16.75 0.53
N ASP A 62 5.26 17.24 0.45
CA ASP A 62 6.41 16.39 0.71
C ASP A 62 6.37 15.83 2.14
N GLY A 63 6.83 14.60 2.30
CA GLY A 63 6.90 13.95 3.60
C GLY A 63 7.84 12.76 3.62
N TYR A 64 7.77 12.05 4.74
CA TYR A 64 8.53 10.84 5.01
C TYR A 64 7.58 9.66 5.06
N PHE A 65 8.06 8.49 4.63
CA PHE A 65 7.33 7.25 4.71
C PHE A 65 8.05 6.28 5.63
N PHE A 66 7.35 5.72 6.61
CA PHE A 66 7.89 4.74 7.55
C PHE A 66 7.12 3.43 7.47
N GLY A 67 7.70 2.34 7.97
CA GLY A 67 7.03 1.04 8.04
C GLY A 67 7.63 0.00 7.09
N PHE A 68 6.76 -0.81 6.49
CA PHE A 68 7.05 -2.00 5.68
C PHE A 68 7.77 -3.16 6.38
N GLY A 69 8.08 -3.02 7.67
CA GLY A 69 8.63 -4.09 8.49
C GLY A 69 9.99 -4.58 7.97
N ASP A 70 10.02 -5.84 7.53
CA ASP A 70 11.21 -6.59 7.12
C ASP A 70 11.71 -6.17 5.72
N LYS A 71 11.98 -4.87 5.54
CA LYS A 71 12.60 -4.30 4.34
C LYS A 71 13.94 -3.68 4.70
N VAL A 72 14.97 -4.05 3.93
CA VAL A 72 16.30 -3.45 4.00
C VAL A 72 16.30 -2.01 3.47
N GLY A 73 17.41 -1.31 3.71
CA GLY A 73 17.59 0.09 3.29
C GLY A 73 17.14 1.11 4.34
N PRO A 74 17.11 2.40 3.98
CA PRO A 74 16.81 3.50 4.90
C PRO A 74 15.42 3.41 5.53
N ILE A 75 15.30 4.00 6.73
CA ILE A 75 14.04 4.08 7.47
C ILE A 75 12.98 4.90 6.73
N ASP A 76 13.40 5.97 6.05
CA ASP A 76 12.56 6.69 5.10
C ASP A 76 12.45 5.89 3.81
N ARG A 77 11.22 5.45 3.54
CA ARG A 77 10.88 4.58 2.41
C ARG A 77 10.58 5.37 1.14
N ASN A 78 10.56 6.70 1.19
CA ASN A 78 10.34 7.58 0.04
C ASN A 78 11.33 7.30 -1.11
N GLY A 79 10.87 7.46 -2.35
CA GLY A 79 11.67 7.28 -3.57
C GLY A 79 11.98 5.82 -3.91
N ARG A 80 11.21 4.85 -3.39
CA ARG A 80 11.48 3.41 -3.55
C ARG A 80 10.22 2.60 -3.80
N ARG A 81 10.40 1.46 -4.46
CA ARG A 81 9.38 0.43 -4.67
C ARG A 81 9.72 -0.82 -3.88
N TYR A 82 8.71 -1.46 -3.31
CA TYR A 82 8.85 -2.66 -2.50
C TYR A 82 7.86 -3.74 -2.94
N THR A 83 8.33 -4.97 -2.96
CA THR A 83 7.58 -6.17 -3.34
C THR A 83 7.18 -6.95 -2.09
N PHE A 84 5.89 -7.20 -1.90
CA PHE A 84 5.33 -8.00 -0.82
C PHE A 84 5.04 -9.40 -1.37
N TRP A 85 6.05 -10.25 -1.28
CA TRP A 85 6.00 -11.65 -1.70
C TRP A 85 6.99 -12.47 -0.88
N ASN A 86 6.51 -13.17 0.15
CA ASN A 86 7.38 -13.90 1.07
C ASN A 86 8.29 -14.87 0.30
N THR A 87 9.60 -14.63 0.38
CA THR A 87 10.61 -15.33 -0.40
C THR A 87 11.76 -15.71 0.50
N ASP A 88 12.24 -16.95 0.39
CA ASP A 88 13.48 -17.37 1.04
C ASP A 88 14.68 -16.83 0.25
N ASN A 89 15.16 -15.65 0.67
CA ASN A 89 16.26 -14.95 0.02
C ASN A 89 17.50 -14.97 0.91
N PHE A 90 18.37 -15.95 0.71
CA PHE A 90 19.54 -16.22 1.56
C PHE A 90 20.71 -15.22 1.43
N THR A 91 20.72 -14.35 0.40
CA THR A 91 21.89 -13.52 0.08
C THR A 91 21.92 -12.16 0.81
N HIS A 92 20.87 -11.79 1.54
CA HIS A 92 20.73 -10.60 2.42
C HIS A 92 21.56 -9.36 2.05
N HIS A 93 21.50 -8.94 0.77
CA HIS A 93 22.13 -7.70 0.33
C HIS A 93 21.33 -6.47 0.80
N PRO A 94 21.94 -5.29 1.03
CA PRO A 94 21.21 -4.07 1.40
C PRO A 94 20.13 -3.60 0.41
N SER A 95 20.10 -4.17 -0.81
CA SER A 95 19.09 -3.95 -1.84
C SER A 95 18.17 -5.16 -2.07
N ALA A 96 18.25 -6.19 -1.23
CA ALA A 96 17.47 -7.40 -1.38
C ALA A 96 15.98 -7.14 -1.11
N ASP A 97 15.16 -7.39 -2.13
CA ASP A 97 13.70 -7.34 -2.06
C ASP A 97 13.16 -8.29 -3.13
N PRO A 98 12.15 -9.13 -2.84
CA PRO A 98 11.49 -9.32 -1.55
C PRO A 98 12.31 -10.15 -0.53
N LEU A 99 11.79 -10.23 0.70
CA LEU A 99 12.35 -10.95 1.85
C LEU A 99 11.30 -11.87 2.48
N TYR A 100 11.56 -12.39 3.68
CA TYR A 100 10.77 -13.45 4.32
C TYR A 100 9.35 -13.05 4.71
N LYS A 101 9.12 -11.77 5.01
CA LYS A 101 7.87 -11.30 5.61
C LYS A 101 7.30 -10.12 4.85
N SER A 102 5.98 -10.08 4.76
CA SER A 102 5.22 -9.02 4.10
C SER A 102 4.39 -8.26 5.13
N PHE A 103 4.72 -6.98 5.32
CA PHE A 103 3.97 -6.05 6.17
C PHE A 103 3.57 -4.82 5.34
N PRO A 104 2.53 -4.88 4.49
CA PRO A 104 2.15 -3.78 3.59
C PRO A 104 1.45 -2.62 4.32
N PHE A 105 2.09 -2.13 5.38
CA PHE A 105 1.67 -1.00 6.20
C PHE A 105 2.75 0.08 6.18
N TYR A 106 2.36 1.30 5.85
CA TYR A 106 3.21 2.48 6.02
C TYR A 106 2.54 3.56 6.86
N ILE A 107 3.37 4.45 7.39
CA ILE A 107 2.96 5.70 8.02
C ILE A 107 3.54 6.83 7.17
N TYR A 108 2.67 7.74 6.74
CA TYR A 108 3.07 8.99 6.09
C TYR A 108 3.09 10.13 7.12
N VAL A 109 4.12 10.97 7.06
CA VAL A 109 4.25 12.18 7.87
C VAL A 109 4.75 13.31 6.97
N SER A 110 3.95 14.38 6.80
CA SER A 110 4.38 15.56 6.04
C SER A 110 5.54 16.28 6.73
N LYS A 111 6.38 16.98 5.95
CA LYS A 111 7.53 17.74 6.47
C LYS A 111 7.14 18.82 7.49
N ASP A 112 5.98 19.44 7.31
CA ASP A 112 5.41 20.44 8.23
C ASP A 112 4.72 19.83 9.45
N LEU A 113 4.67 18.50 9.54
CA LEU A 113 4.06 17.70 10.61
C LEU A 113 2.54 17.86 10.76
N ASN A 114 1.85 18.52 9.83
CA ASN A 114 0.41 18.75 9.91
C ASN A 114 -0.43 17.55 9.43
N THR A 115 0.08 16.79 8.46
CA THR A 115 -0.63 15.64 7.89
C THR A 115 0.09 14.35 8.26
N LYS A 116 -0.63 13.46 8.94
CA LYS A 116 -0.13 12.14 9.35
C LYS A 116 -1.23 11.11 9.21
N TYR A 117 -0.93 9.99 8.57
CA TYR A 117 -1.85 8.86 8.48
C TYR A 117 -1.10 7.54 8.33
N GLY A 118 -1.76 6.45 8.72
CA GLY A 118 -1.32 5.10 8.41
C GLY A 118 -2.06 4.60 7.18
N CYS A 119 -1.46 3.70 6.41
CA CYS A 119 -2.16 2.99 5.35
C CYS A 119 -1.70 1.53 5.34
N PHE A 120 -2.62 0.63 5.62
CA PHE A 120 -2.42 -0.81 5.49
C PHE A 120 -3.13 -1.32 4.24
N THR A 121 -2.40 -1.88 3.29
CA THR A 121 -2.97 -2.53 2.10
C THR A 121 -3.17 -4.01 2.38
N ASP A 122 -4.41 -4.39 2.60
CA ASP A 122 -4.83 -5.75 2.93
C ASP A 122 -4.99 -6.58 1.65
N TYR A 123 -3.91 -7.27 1.28
CA TYR A 123 -3.87 -8.17 0.15
C TYR A 123 -2.88 -9.32 0.43
N PRO A 124 -3.31 -10.59 0.38
CA PRO A 124 -2.44 -11.73 0.73
C PRO A 124 -1.58 -12.23 -0.44
N GLY A 125 -1.86 -11.78 -1.66
CA GLY A 125 -1.12 -12.18 -2.86
C GLY A 125 0.07 -11.29 -3.15
N TYR A 126 0.62 -11.43 -4.36
CA TYR A 126 1.70 -10.58 -4.84
C TYR A 126 1.27 -9.11 -4.93
N LEU A 127 2.01 -8.24 -4.26
CA LEU A 127 1.75 -6.80 -4.20
C LEU A 127 3.04 -6.01 -4.37
N GLU A 128 3.01 -4.96 -5.18
CA GLU A 128 4.06 -3.94 -5.28
C GLU A 128 3.50 -2.63 -4.71
N ILE A 129 4.27 -1.96 -3.85
CA ILE A 129 3.98 -0.58 -3.42
C ILE A 129 5.17 0.30 -3.78
N ASP A 130 4.90 1.27 -4.63
CA ASP A 130 5.80 2.34 -5.03
C ASP A 130 5.49 3.59 -4.21
N LEU A 131 6.47 4.06 -3.44
CA LEU A 131 6.39 5.28 -2.66
C LEU A 131 7.19 6.37 -3.37
N ASN A 132 6.60 7.00 -4.37
CA ASN A 132 7.15 8.19 -5.05
C ASN A 132 8.49 7.94 -5.77
N LEU A 133 8.64 6.80 -6.46
CA LEU A 133 9.83 6.50 -7.25
C LEU A 133 10.13 7.57 -8.32
N ASN A 134 9.10 8.17 -8.92
CA ASN A 134 9.24 9.21 -9.95
C ASN A 134 9.48 10.62 -9.38
N ASN A 135 9.45 10.78 -8.05
CA ASN A 135 9.58 12.08 -7.39
C ASN A 135 8.54 13.13 -7.86
N ASP A 136 7.30 12.69 -8.08
CA ASP A 136 6.15 13.47 -8.56
C ASP A 136 4.96 13.47 -7.55
N ASN A 137 5.24 13.10 -6.30
CA ASN A 137 4.29 12.92 -5.21
C ASN A 137 3.20 11.88 -5.50
N THR A 138 3.57 10.82 -6.24
CA THR A 138 2.68 9.72 -6.56
C THR A 138 3.06 8.42 -5.85
N LEU A 139 2.08 7.78 -5.23
CA LEU A 139 2.13 6.41 -4.77
C LEU A 139 1.46 5.49 -5.79
N THR A 140 2.03 4.31 -6.02
CA THR A 140 1.42 3.28 -6.86
C THR A 140 1.27 1.98 -6.06
N PHE A 141 0.08 1.40 -6.07
CA PHE A 141 -0.21 0.10 -5.50
C PHE A 141 -0.61 -0.82 -6.63
N LYS A 142 0.07 -1.97 -6.74
CA LYS A 142 -0.18 -2.93 -7.81
C LYS A 142 -0.29 -4.33 -7.24
N SER A 143 -1.47 -4.92 -7.30
CA SER A 143 -1.72 -6.29 -6.84
C SER A 143 -1.94 -7.22 -8.03
N LYS A 144 -1.41 -8.44 -7.97
CA LYS A 144 -1.70 -9.50 -8.96
C LYS A 144 -3.06 -10.15 -8.71
N GLY A 145 -4.12 -9.39 -8.95
CA GLY A 145 -5.49 -9.73 -8.60
C GLY A 145 -6.47 -8.70 -9.12
N LYS A 146 -7.72 -8.77 -8.65
CA LYS A 146 -8.81 -7.90 -9.14
C LYS A 146 -9.11 -6.69 -8.25
N GLY A 147 -8.37 -6.52 -7.16
CA GLY A 147 -8.57 -5.47 -6.19
C GLY A 147 -7.95 -5.80 -4.83
N PHE A 148 -8.10 -4.88 -3.90
CA PHE A 148 -7.65 -5.00 -2.52
C PHE A 148 -8.42 -4.04 -1.61
N ALA A 149 -8.27 -4.19 -0.30
CA ALA A 149 -8.75 -3.21 0.67
C ALA A 149 -7.58 -2.41 1.25
N GLN A 150 -7.84 -1.16 1.62
CA GLN A 150 -6.93 -0.35 2.42
C GLN A 150 -7.59 0.08 3.72
N TYR A 151 -6.79 0.17 4.77
CA TYR A 151 -7.18 0.73 6.05
C TYR A 151 -6.36 1.98 6.32
N ILE A 152 -7.07 3.11 6.45
CA ILE A 152 -6.51 4.44 6.71
C ILE A 152 -6.80 4.85 8.15
#